data_AF-A0A0L9U7W8-F1
#
_entry.id   AF-A0A0L9U7W8-F1
#
_cell.length_a   1.000
_cell.length_b   1.000
_cell.length_c   1.000
_cell.angle_alpha   90.00
_cell.angle_beta   90.00
_cell.angle_gamma   90.00
#
_symmetry.space_group_name_H-M   'P 1'
#
loop_
_entity.id
_entity.type
_entity.pdbx_description
1 polymer ?
#
loop_
_entity_poly.entity_id
_entity_poly.type
_entity_poly.pdbx_seq_one_letter_code
_entity_poly.pdbx_strand_id
1 'polypeptide(L)'
;MLSVRDIASDLTKGVIRKPKKTKFGIKYGQVSLARSMARVEHAALLGASLVWISGGPKFVQYLISETLPSWFLSASMLEDGGGESGVMVAMLKGYALAFFVFLSIEFSWGIDNSHPPKRLAKVIGLHMEFLESALNRTTSMRCHSATWEAYVSWFVSLMVSRAPSWIQEADEDLLKRLSRGLRCMDEHELALRLLEIGGIRVMGAAAEMIIEFKRI
;
A
#
# COMPACT_ATOMS: atom_id res chain seq x y z
N MET A 1 -10.70 17.07 -13.00
CA MET A 1 -10.03 16.04 -12.19
C MET A 1 -9.06 16.73 -11.25
N LEU A 2 -9.11 16.43 -9.95
CA LEU A 2 -8.12 16.94 -8.99
C LEU A 2 -6.95 15.96 -8.93
N SER A 3 -5.71 16.47 -9.01
CA SER A 3 -4.51 15.66 -8.78
C SER A 3 -4.35 15.34 -7.29
N VAL A 4 -3.60 14.28 -6.95
CA VAL A 4 -3.19 14.00 -5.56
C VAL A 4 -2.48 15.21 -4.94
N ARG A 5 -1.73 15.96 -5.77
CA ARG A 5 -1.10 17.21 -5.35
C ARG A 5 -2.12 18.29 -4.98
N ASP A 6 -3.21 18.41 -5.72
CA ASP A 6 -4.29 19.35 -5.42
C ASP A 6 -5.00 18.97 -4.12
N ILE A 7 -5.26 17.68 -3.92
CA ILE A 7 -5.89 17.13 -2.70
C ILE A 7 -4.99 17.33 -1.47
N ALA A 8 -3.68 17.19 -1.63
CA ALA A 8 -2.71 17.45 -0.56
C ALA A 8 -2.53 18.96 -0.30
N SER A 9 -2.67 19.81 -1.31
CA SER A 9 -2.60 21.27 -1.15
C SER A 9 -3.79 21.83 -0.36
N ASP A 10 -4.96 21.21 -0.46
CA ASP A 10 -6.14 21.55 0.37
C ASP A 10 -5.88 21.28 1.86
N LEU A 11 -5.07 20.26 2.15
CA LEU A 11 -4.69 19.85 3.51
C LEU A 11 -3.75 20.86 4.16
N THR A 12 -2.75 21.37 3.42
CA THR A 12 -1.84 22.42 3.90
C THR A 12 -2.51 23.80 3.99
N LYS A 13 -3.45 24.13 3.08
CA LYS A 13 -4.28 25.34 3.19
C LYS A 13 -5.18 25.34 4.43
N GLY A 14 -5.63 24.17 4.87
CA GLY A 14 -6.35 23.99 6.14
C GLY A 14 -5.51 24.34 7.37
N VAL A 15 -4.21 24.07 7.34
CA VAL A 15 -3.27 24.37 8.42
C VAL A 15 -2.93 25.88 8.48
N ILE A 16 -2.88 26.57 7.33
CA ILE A 16 -2.51 27.99 7.23
C ILE A 16 -3.67 28.92 7.67
N ARG A 17 -4.94 28.47 7.65
CA ARG A 17 -6.05 29.22 8.24
C ARG A 17 -6.00 29.12 9.77
N LYS A 18 -5.46 30.17 10.43
CA LYS A 18 -5.36 30.34 11.89
C LYS A 18 -6.48 29.64 12.68
N PRO A 19 -6.16 28.96 13.81
CA PRO A 19 -7.14 28.21 14.59
C PRO A 19 -8.11 29.16 15.30
N LYS A 20 -9.37 29.21 14.86
CA LYS A 20 -10.46 29.65 15.73
C LYS A 20 -10.72 28.52 16.74
N LYS A 21 -10.39 28.76 18.00
CA LYS A 21 -10.67 27.86 19.13
C LYS A 21 -12.16 27.48 19.13
N THR A 22 -12.49 26.26 18.75
CA THR A 22 -13.76 25.61 19.11
C THR A 22 -13.48 24.61 20.23
N LYS A 23 -14.35 24.67 21.26
CA LYS A 23 -14.19 23.99 22.56
C LYS A 23 -14.37 22.46 22.55
N PHE A 24 -14.25 21.81 21.39
CA PHE A 24 -14.32 20.34 21.29
C PHE A 24 -13.13 19.83 20.48
N GLY A 25 -12.18 19.23 21.19
CA GLY A 25 -10.89 18.82 20.67
C GLY A 25 -10.97 17.57 19.79
N ILE A 26 -11.29 17.77 18.51
CA ILE A 26 -10.78 16.91 17.44
C ILE A 26 -9.85 17.82 16.62
N LYS A 27 -8.54 17.54 16.65
CA LYS A 27 -7.50 18.34 15.98
C LYS A 27 -7.91 18.54 14.51
N TYR A 28 -8.16 19.80 14.12
CA TYR A 28 -8.61 20.21 12.77
C TYR A 28 -7.78 19.60 11.60
N GLY A 29 -6.51 19.25 11.83
CA GLY A 29 -5.65 18.55 10.86
C GLY A 29 -6.00 17.08 10.58
N GLN A 30 -6.50 16.32 11.57
CA GLN A 30 -6.87 14.91 11.40
C GLN A 30 -8.14 14.75 10.56
N VAL A 31 -9.11 15.67 10.73
CA VAL A 31 -10.34 15.72 9.93
C VAL A 31 -10.04 16.07 8.46
N SER A 32 -9.00 16.88 8.23
CA SER A 32 -8.57 17.24 6.87
C SER A 32 -7.82 16.09 6.17
N LEU A 33 -7.02 15.30 6.90
CA LEU A 33 -6.34 14.12 6.36
C LEU A 33 -7.34 13.04 5.95
N ALA A 34 -8.27 12.68 6.82
CA ALA A 34 -9.29 11.67 6.54
C ALA A 34 -10.12 12.03 5.29
N ARG A 35 -10.46 13.31 5.13
CA ARG A 35 -11.14 13.81 3.93
C ARG A 35 -10.27 13.67 2.66
N SER A 36 -8.99 13.98 2.75
CA SER A 36 -8.06 13.83 1.63
C SER A 36 -7.88 12.35 1.24
N MET A 37 -7.74 11.46 2.22
CA MET A 37 -7.66 10.01 1.98
C MET A 37 -8.93 9.48 1.33
N ALA A 38 -10.11 9.88 1.81
CA ALA A 38 -11.38 9.49 1.19
C ALA A 38 -11.45 9.96 -0.28
N ARG A 39 -11.07 11.20 -0.59
CA ARG A 39 -11.04 11.69 -1.99
C ARG A 39 -10.07 10.89 -2.86
N VAL A 40 -8.91 10.54 -2.31
CA VAL A 40 -7.91 9.71 -3.01
C VAL A 40 -8.45 8.31 -3.27
N GLU A 41 -9.12 7.70 -2.28
CA GLU A 41 -9.76 6.39 -2.44
C GLU A 41 -10.83 6.39 -3.54
N HIS A 42 -11.66 7.44 -3.61
CA HIS A 42 -12.63 7.58 -4.71
C HIS A 42 -11.95 7.72 -6.07
N ALA A 43 -10.87 8.49 -6.15
CA ALA A 43 -10.10 8.63 -7.38
C ALA A 43 -9.45 7.30 -7.80
N ALA A 44 -8.91 6.55 -6.84
CA ALA A 44 -8.34 5.23 -7.05
C ALA A 44 -9.40 4.22 -7.51
N LEU A 45 -10.58 4.24 -6.91
CA LEU A 45 -11.71 3.39 -7.30
C LEU A 45 -12.17 3.68 -8.72
N LEU A 46 -12.35 4.96 -9.09
CA LEU A 46 -12.68 5.35 -10.46
C LEU A 46 -11.60 4.90 -11.46
N GLY A 47 -10.33 5.07 -11.10
CA GLY A 47 -9.20 4.61 -11.90
C GLY A 47 -9.25 3.09 -12.10
N ALA A 48 -9.43 2.33 -11.02
CA ALA A 48 -9.50 0.87 -11.07
C ALA A 48 -10.68 0.39 -11.93
N SER A 49 -11.85 1.03 -11.82
CA SER A 49 -13.01 0.72 -12.67
C SER A 49 -12.72 0.98 -14.15
N LEU A 50 -12.03 2.07 -14.50
CA LEU A 50 -11.65 2.37 -15.88
C LEU A 50 -10.65 1.36 -16.46
N VAL A 51 -9.63 1.00 -15.68
CA VAL A 51 -8.66 -0.05 -16.05
C VAL A 51 -9.37 -1.38 -16.30
N TRP A 52 -10.29 -1.74 -15.41
CA TRP A 52 -11.09 -2.95 -15.53
C TRP A 52 -11.94 -2.96 -16.80
N ILE A 53 -12.73 -1.90 -17.03
CA ILE A 53 -13.65 -1.81 -18.17
C ILE A 53 -12.90 -1.75 -19.50
N SER A 54 -11.74 -1.08 -19.55
CA SER A 54 -11.00 -0.86 -20.80
C SER A 54 -10.23 -2.09 -21.28
N GLY A 55 -9.59 -2.85 -20.37
CA GLY A 55 -8.64 -3.89 -20.75
C GLY A 55 -8.79 -5.22 -20.01
N GLY A 56 -9.73 -5.30 -19.05
CA GLY A 56 -10.03 -6.51 -18.31
C GLY A 56 -8.83 -7.09 -17.53
N PRO A 57 -8.85 -8.39 -17.21
CA PRO A 57 -7.86 -9.00 -16.33
C PRO A 57 -6.44 -9.01 -16.91
N LYS A 58 -6.30 -9.04 -18.25
CA LYS A 58 -4.99 -9.04 -18.91
C LYS A 58 -4.27 -7.69 -18.73
N PHE A 59 -5.03 -6.60 -18.80
CA PHE A 59 -4.46 -5.27 -18.61
C PHE A 59 -4.07 -5.04 -17.16
N VAL A 60 -4.90 -5.50 -16.21
CA VAL A 60 -4.54 -5.49 -14.78
C VAL A 60 -3.30 -6.33 -14.49
N GLN A 61 -3.17 -7.50 -15.11
CA GLN A 61 -1.94 -8.30 -15.00
C GLN A 61 -0.71 -7.51 -15.46
N TYR A 62 -0.76 -6.89 -16.65
CA TYR A 62 0.34 -6.09 -17.18
C TYR A 62 0.67 -4.85 -16.33
N LEU A 63 -0.37 -4.21 -15.78
CA LEU A 63 -0.22 -3.09 -14.85
C LEU A 63 0.62 -3.49 -13.63
N ILE A 64 0.31 -4.65 -13.03
CA ILE A 64 0.90 -5.10 -11.78
C ILE A 64 2.30 -5.71 -11.99
N SER A 65 2.48 -6.50 -13.04
CA SER A 65 3.73 -7.22 -13.26
C SER A 65 4.81 -6.38 -13.95
N GLU A 66 4.42 -5.43 -14.80
CA GLU A 66 5.36 -4.69 -15.63
C GLU A 66 5.30 -3.18 -15.37
N THR A 67 4.11 -2.58 -15.54
CA THR A 67 3.98 -1.11 -15.62
C THR A 67 4.32 -0.46 -14.28
N LEU A 68 3.76 -0.99 -13.19
CA LEU A 68 3.91 -0.42 -11.85
C LEU A 68 5.33 -0.63 -11.30
N PRO A 69 5.95 -1.84 -11.34
CA PRO A 69 7.35 -2.00 -10.97
C PRO A 69 8.27 -1.09 -11.77
N SER A 70 8.08 -1.03 -13.10
CA SER A 70 8.87 -0.14 -13.97
C SER A 70 8.71 1.33 -13.59
N TRP A 71 7.50 1.76 -13.20
CA TRP A 71 7.26 3.12 -12.72
C TRP A 71 8.03 3.41 -11.43
N PHE A 72 7.99 2.53 -10.42
CA PHE A 72 8.75 2.70 -9.18
C PHE A 72 10.28 2.74 -9.39
N LEU A 73 10.77 1.96 -10.36
CA LEU A 73 12.20 1.90 -10.70
C LEU A 73 12.66 3.07 -11.59
N SER A 74 11.77 3.66 -12.40
CA SER A 74 12.11 4.73 -13.34
C SER A 74 11.75 6.13 -12.88
N ALA A 75 10.86 6.27 -11.88
CA ALA A 75 10.30 7.56 -11.48
C ALA A 75 11.35 8.49 -10.85
N SER A 76 12.04 9.26 -11.68
CA SER A 76 12.71 10.52 -11.33
C SER A 76 11.78 11.74 -11.44
N MET A 77 10.49 11.54 -11.75
CA MET A 77 9.63 12.56 -12.38
C MET A 77 8.71 13.37 -11.44
N LEU A 78 8.83 13.25 -10.12
CA LEU A 78 7.90 13.92 -9.19
C LEU A 78 8.58 14.47 -7.92
N GLU A 79 9.87 14.77 -7.98
CA GLU A 79 10.55 15.62 -7.01
C GLU A 79 10.09 17.06 -7.22
N ASP A 80 8.97 17.45 -6.62
CA ASP A 80 8.56 18.85 -6.56
C ASP A 80 8.27 19.24 -5.10
N GLY A 81 9.26 19.92 -4.52
CA GLY A 81 9.18 20.63 -3.25
C GLY A 81 9.65 19.84 -2.04
N GLY A 82 10.95 19.91 -1.73
CA GLY A 82 11.60 19.34 -0.53
C GLY A 82 11.18 19.97 0.80
N GLY A 83 9.87 19.98 1.11
CA GLY A 83 9.31 20.39 2.39
C GLY A 83 8.28 19.39 2.92
N GLU A 84 7.74 19.61 4.13
CA GLU A 84 6.74 18.72 4.77
C GLU A 84 5.51 18.45 3.89
N SER A 85 5.13 19.41 3.04
CA SER A 85 4.06 19.23 2.05
C SER A 85 4.40 18.19 0.98
N GLY A 86 5.68 18.04 0.63
CA GLY A 86 6.16 17.05 -0.35
C GLY A 86 6.06 15.62 0.19
N VAL A 87 6.44 15.41 1.46
CA VAL A 87 6.32 14.11 2.14
C VAL A 87 4.86 13.67 2.22
N MET A 88 3.96 14.57 2.59
CA MET A 88 2.53 14.29 2.65
C MET A 88 1.92 13.98 1.28
N VAL A 89 2.31 14.70 0.24
CA VAL A 89 1.93 14.39 -1.16
C VAL A 89 2.44 13.00 -1.55
N ALA A 90 3.68 12.67 -1.21
CA ALA A 90 4.29 11.37 -1.46
C ALA A 90 3.52 10.24 -0.76
N MET A 91 3.20 10.39 0.52
CA MET A 91 2.38 9.41 1.25
C MET A 91 1.00 9.20 0.62
N LEU A 92 0.30 10.29 0.28
CA LEU A 92 -1.01 10.20 -0.37
C LEU A 92 -0.94 9.57 -1.77
N LYS A 93 0.17 9.74 -2.50
CA LYS A 93 0.41 9.03 -3.76
C LYS A 93 0.58 7.53 -3.53
N GLY A 94 1.37 7.14 -2.52
CA GLY A 94 1.54 5.74 -2.14
C GLY A 94 0.21 5.08 -1.75
N TYR A 95 -0.58 5.77 -0.91
CA TYR A 95 -1.94 5.38 -0.56
C TYR A 95 -2.84 5.22 -1.79
N ALA A 96 -2.83 6.21 -2.70
CA ALA A 96 -3.61 6.17 -3.93
C ALA A 96 -3.27 4.93 -4.78
N LEU A 97 -1.97 4.66 -4.96
CA LEU A 97 -1.48 3.53 -5.72
C LEU A 97 -1.87 2.21 -5.07
N ALA A 98 -1.76 2.09 -3.74
CA ALA A 98 -2.12 0.87 -3.02
C ALA A 98 -3.59 0.52 -3.23
N PHE A 99 -4.49 1.49 -3.04
CA PHE A 99 -5.93 1.30 -3.28
C PHE A 99 -6.23 1.02 -4.74
N PHE A 100 -5.62 1.75 -5.66
CA PHE A 100 -5.84 1.57 -7.09
C PHE A 100 -5.44 0.16 -7.56
N VAL A 101 -4.27 -0.32 -7.14
CA VAL A 101 -3.77 -1.65 -7.50
C VAL A 101 -4.64 -2.73 -6.86
N PHE A 102 -4.93 -2.62 -5.57
CA PHE A 102 -5.78 -3.58 -4.85
C PHE A 102 -7.17 -3.70 -5.49
N LEU A 103 -7.85 -2.57 -5.72
CA LEU A 103 -9.18 -2.54 -6.34
C LEU A 103 -9.15 -3.07 -7.79
N SER A 104 -8.07 -2.82 -8.54
CA SER A 104 -7.93 -3.36 -9.89
C SER A 104 -7.85 -4.89 -9.89
N ILE A 105 -7.17 -5.48 -8.91
CA ILE A 105 -7.10 -6.93 -8.71
C ILE A 105 -8.46 -7.47 -8.30
N GLU A 106 -9.09 -6.83 -7.31
CA GLU A 106 -10.41 -7.20 -6.79
C GLU A 106 -11.47 -7.19 -7.91
N PHE A 107 -11.54 -6.14 -8.73
CA PHE A 107 -12.48 -6.10 -9.85
C PHE A 107 -12.21 -7.17 -10.91
N SER A 108 -10.96 -7.60 -11.05
CA SER A 108 -10.57 -8.55 -12.09
C SER A 108 -10.79 -10.02 -11.74
N TRP A 109 -10.61 -10.38 -10.47
CA TRP A 109 -10.66 -11.77 -10.02
C TRP A 109 -11.56 -12.03 -8.80
N GLY A 110 -12.07 -10.97 -8.15
CA GLY A 110 -12.85 -11.08 -6.92
C GLY A 110 -12.01 -11.41 -5.68
N ILE A 111 -12.61 -11.24 -4.51
CA ILE A 111 -11.99 -11.51 -3.20
C ILE A 111 -12.41 -12.88 -2.63
N ASP A 112 -13.68 -13.27 -2.85
CA ASP A 112 -14.32 -14.40 -2.15
C ASP A 112 -14.15 -15.76 -2.84
N ASN A 113 -12.99 -16.01 -3.44
CA ASN A 113 -12.67 -17.36 -3.90
C ASN A 113 -11.97 -18.11 -2.76
N SER A 114 -12.52 -19.26 -2.35
CA SER A 114 -11.89 -20.15 -1.36
C SER A 114 -10.46 -20.54 -1.77
N HIS A 115 -10.19 -20.54 -3.07
CA HIS A 115 -8.87 -20.62 -3.68
C HIS A 115 -8.75 -19.55 -4.76
N PRO A 116 -7.84 -18.58 -4.66
CA PRO A 116 -7.59 -17.65 -5.75
C PRO A 116 -7.27 -18.42 -7.05
N PRO A 117 -7.81 -17.99 -8.20
CA PRO A 117 -7.48 -18.59 -9.49
C PRO A 117 -5.96 -18.62 -9.69
N LYS A 118 -5.41 -19.69 -10.29
CA LYS A 118 -3.95 -19.83 -10.53
C LYS A 118 -3.29 -18.57 -11.12
N ARG A 119 -4.02 -17.85 -12.00
CA ARG A 119 -3.55 -16.59 -12.56
C ARG A 119 -3.47 -15.48 -11.52
N LEU A 120 -4.46 -15.34 -10.64
CA LEU A 120 -4.45 -14.38 -9.53
C LEU A 120 -3.29 -14.69 -8.57
N ALA A 121 -3.14 -15.95 -8.15
CA ALA A 121 -2.04 -16.37 -7.28
C ALA A 121 -0.68 -16.01 -7.88
N LYS A 122 -0.49 -16.25 -9.18
CA LYS A 122 0.74 -15.84 -9.89
C LYS A 122 0.96 -14.33 -9.90
N VAL A 123 -0.09 -13.55 -10.18
CA VAL A 123 0.01 -12.07 -10.23
C VAL A 123 0.32 -11.49 -8.86
N ILE A 124 -0.36 -11.97 -7.82
CA ILE A 124 -0.12 -11.58 -6.43
C ILE A 124 1.28 -11.99 -6.00
N GLY A 125 1.71 -13.22 -6.29
CA GLY A 125 3.05 -13.70 -5.96
C GLY A 125 4.14 -12.82 -6.56
N LEU A 126 4.08 -12.55 -7.87
CA LEU A 126 5.02 -11.64 -8.54
C LEU A 126 5.01 -10.24 -7.93
N HIS A 127 3.84 -9.74 -7.54
CA HIS A 127 3.75 -8.44 -6.92
C HIS A 127 4.36 -8.42 -5.52
N MET A 128 4.11 -9.45 -4.70
CA MET A 128 4.73 -9.60 -3.38
C MET A 128 6.25 -9.78 -3.46
N GLU A 129 6.75 -10.52 -4.46
CA GLU A 129 8.19 -10.62 -4.73
C GLU A 129 8.78 -9.25 -5.06
N PHE A 130 8.08 -8.45 -5.87
CA PHE A 130 8.49 -7.07 -6.13
C PHE A 130 8.52 -6.24 -4.84
N LEU A 131 7.47 -6.28 -4.01
CA LEU A 131 7.42 -5.60 -2.71
C LEU A 131 8.62 -5.98 -1.83
N GLU A 132 8.85 -7.28 -1.70
CA GLU A 132 9.93 -7.81 -0.87
C GLU A 132 11.31 -7.37 -1.38
N SER A 133 11.55 -7.40 -2.70
CA SER A 133 12.84 -7.03 -3.28
C SER A 133 13.22 -5.59 -2.95
N ALA A 134 12.23 -4.71 -2.98
CA ALA A 134 12.38 -3.30 -2.67
C ALA A 134 12.56 -3.05 -1.17
N LEU A 135 11.88 -3.82 -0.30
CA LEU A 135 12.06 -3.74 1.15
C LEU A 135 13.45 -4.18 1.62
N ASN A 136 13.97 -5.27 1.05
CA ASN A 136 15.28 -5.80 1.42
C ASN A 136 16.44 -5.10 0.69
N ARG A 137 16.16 -3.95 0.04
CA ARG A 137 17.13 -3.10 -0.67
C ARG A 137 17.93 -3.84 -1.75
N THR A 138 17.42 -4.97 -2.25
CA THR A 138 18.05 -5.66 -3.39
C THR A 138 17.85 -4.85 -4.67
N THR A 139 16.80 -4.03 -4.70
CA THR A 139 16.53 -3.04 -5.74
C THR A 139 16.55 -1.63 -5.14
N SER A 140 17.19 -0.69 -5.85
CA SER A 140 17.17 0.73 -5.48
C SER A 140 15.99 1.40 -6.19
N MET A 141 14.96 1.80 -5.45
CA MET A 141 13.86 2.58 -6.03
C MET A 141 14.28 4.02 -6.28
N ARG A 142 13.78 4.59 -7.38
CA ARG A 142 14.01 5.99 -7.74
C ARG A 142 12.91 6.94 -7.23
N CYS A 143 11.79 6.40 -6.76
CA CYS A 143 10.71 7.18 -6.19
C CYS A 143 11.02 7.68 -4.75
N HIS A 144 10.32 8.73 -4.31
CA HIS A 144 10.39 9.23 -2.94
C HIS A 144 10.07 8.12 -1.92
N SER A 145 10.90 7.97 -0.88
CA SER A 145 10.78 6.89 0.14
C SER A 145 9.39 6.81 0.75
N ALA A 146 8.82 7.94 1.17
CA ALA A 146 7.46 7.99 1.72
C ALA A 146 6.34 7.55 0.75
N THR A 147 6.55 7.63 -0.57
CA THR A 147 5.59 7.07 -1.55
C THR A 147 5.64 5.55 -1.53
N TRP A 148 6.86 5.01 -1.54
CA TRP A 148 7.08 3.57 -1.48
C TRP A 148 6.58 2.97 -0.16
N GLU A 149 7.03 3.53 0.96
CA GLU A 149 6.67 3.04 2.28
C GLU A 149 5.15 3.05 2.47
N ALA A 150 4.48 4.15 2.11
CA ALA A 150 3.03 4.20 2.14
C ALA A 150 2.39 3.18 1.20
N TYR A 151 2.94 2.97 -0.01
CA TYR A 151 2.42 1.96 -0.93
C TYR A 151 2.47 0.56 -0.33
N VAL A 152 3.62 0.14 0.22
CA VAL A 152 3.78 -1.19 0.82
C VAL A 152 2.85 -1.36 2.02
N SER A 153 2.91 -0.45 2.99
CA SER A 153 2.12 -0.56 4.22
C SER A 153 0.62 -0.65 3.91
N TRP A 154 0.12 0.23 3.04
CA TRP A 154 -1.31 0.24 2.71
C TRP A 154 -1.72 -0.94 1.84
N PHE A 155 -0.90 -1.38 0.90
CA PHE A 155 -1.24 -2.54 0.07
C PHE A 155 -1.30 -3.81 0.92
N VAL A 156 -0.30 -4.06 1.77
CA VAL A 156 -0.30 -5.23 2.67
C VAL A 156 -1.45 -5.13 3.69
N SER A 157 -1.74 -3.94 4.22
CA SER A 157 -2.90 -3.73 5.11
C SER A 157 -4.23 -4.08 4.44
N LEU A 158 -4.42 -3.72 3.16
CA LEU A 158 -5.60 -4.10 2.38
C LEU A 158 -5.67 -5.62 2.18
N MET A 159 -4.56 -6.28 1.89
CA MET A 159 -4.53 -7.73 1.77
C MET A 159 -4.90 -8.43 3.08
N VAL A 160 -4.29 -8.01 4.20
CA VAL A 160 -4.54 -8.56 5.53
C VAL A 160 -6.01 -8.38 5.94
N SER A 161 -6.59 -7.21 5.66
CA SER A 161 -7.94 -6.87 6.11
C SER A 161 -9.05 -7.36 5.19
N ARG A 162 -8.83 -7.38 3.87
CA ARG A 162 -9.88 -7.63 2.87
C ARG A 162 -9.65 -8.89 2.05
N ALA A 163 -8.42 -9.37 1.87
CA ALA A 163 -8.13 -10.51 1.01
C ALA A 163 -7.17 -11.54 1.66
N PRO A 164 -7.52 -12.09 2.85
CA PRO A 164 -6.66 -13.02 3.57
C PRO A 164 -6.36 -14.31 2.78
N SER A 165 -7.27 -14.74 1.91
CA SER A 165 -7.07 -15.92 1.04
C SER A 165 -5.87 -15.76 0.09
N TRP A 166 -5.57 -14.52 -0.35
CA TRP A 166 -4.43 -14.25 -1.23
C TRP A 166 -3.09 -14.42 -0.50
N ILE A 167 -3.08 -14.15 0.82
CA ILE A 167 -1.90 -14.35 1.68
C ILE A 167 -1.70 -15.83 1.98
N GLN A 168 -2.78 -16.57 2.23
CA GLN A 168 -2.71 -18.00 2.57
C GLN A 168 -2.11 -18.87 1.46
N GLU A 169 -2.29 -18.48 0.20
CA GLU A 169 -1.70 -19.17 -0.96
C GLU A 169 -0.29 -18.68 -1.33
N ALA A 170 0.21 -17.64 -0.69
CA ALA A 170 1.56 -17.14 -0.95
C ALA A 170 2.65 -18.08 -0.40
N ASP A 171 3.83 -17.98 -1.02
CA ASP A 171 5.02 -18.73 -0.62
C ASP A 171 5.44 -18.40 0.82
N GLU A 172 5.80 -19.43 1.59
CA GLU A 172 6.14 -19.32 3.01
C GLU A 172 7.39 -18.44 3.24
N ASP A 173 8.43 -18.65 2.43
CA ASP A 173 9.69 -17.92 2.56
C ASP A 173 9.53 -16.46 2.13
N LEU A 174 8.69 -16.21 1.12
CA LEU A 174 8.29 -14.87 0.72
C LEU A 174 7.58 -14.13 1.86
N LEU A 175 6.61 -14.77 2.54
CA LEU A 175 5.90 -14.15 3.67
C LEU A 175 6.86 -13.83 4.84
N LYS A 176 7.80 -14.72 5.14
CA LYS A 176 8.84 -14.46 6.17
C LYS A 176 9.77 -13.30 5.79
N ARG A 177 10.16 -13.19 4.51
CA ARG A 177 11.02 -12.11 4.02
C ARG A 177 10.29 -10.77 4.02
N LEU A 178 9.02 -10.77 3.60
CA LEU A 178 8.17 -9.59 3.59
C LEU A 178 7.89 -9.09 5.01
N SER A 179 7.62 -9.98 5.97
CA SER A 179 7.41 -9.58 7.36
C SER A 179 8.66 -8.97 8.00
N ARG A 180 9.86 -9.47 7.68
CA ARG A 180 11.12 -8.83 8.09
C ARG A 180 11.29 -7.44 7.47
N GLY A 181 10.95 -7.28 6.19
CA GLY A 181 10.96 -5.99 5.52
C GLY A 181 10.04 -4.97 6.17
N LEU A 182 8.82 -5.38 6.52
CA LEU A 182 7.85 -4.54 7.25
C LEU A 182 8.37 -4.13 8.62
N ARG A 183 9.05 -5.02 9.36
CA ARG A 183 9.69 -4.66 10.63
C ARG A 183 10.78 -3.60 10.46
N CYS A 184 11.55 -3.64 9.38
CA CYS A 184 12.54 -2.60 9.08
C CYS A 184 11.90 -1.24 8.80
N MET A 185 10.60 -1.20 8.49
CA MET A 185 9.79 0.02 8.33
C MET A 185 9.02 0.41 9.61
N ASP A 186 9.27 -0.22 10.76
CA ASP A 186 8.51 -0.02 12.01
C ASP A 186 7.04 -0.49 11.94
N GLU A 187 6.69 -1.30 10.92
CA GLU A 187 5.34 -1.86 10.71
C GLU A 187 5.17 -3.21 11.43
N HIS A 188 5.47 -3.24 12.73
CA HIS A 188 5.52 -4.47 13.53
C HIS A 188 4.17 -5.19 13.63
N GLU A 189 3.08 -4.46 13.88
CA GLU A 189 1.75 -5.05 13.99
C GLU A 189 1.31 -5.65 12.65
N LEU A 190 1.55 -4.94 11.54
CA LEU A 190 1.21 -5.40 10.20
C LEU A 190 2.04 -6.63 9.82
N ALA A 191 3.34 -6.65 10.17
CA ALA A 191 4.21 -7.79 9.97
C ALA A 191 3.70 -9.03 10.73
N LEU A 192 3.23 -8.86 11.97
CA LEU A 192 2.67 -9.95 12.76
C LEU A 192 1.36 -10.45 12.15
N ARG A 193 0.44 -9.55 11.78
CA ARG A 193 -0.84 -9.89 11.14
C ARG A 193 -0.65 -10.65 9.82
N LEU A 194 0.34 -10.26 9.02
CA LEU A 194 0.70 -10.97 7.79
C LEU A 194 1.08 -12.42 8.08
N LEU A 195 1.90 -12.67 9.11
CA LEU A 195 2.30 -14.02 9.50
C LEU A 195 1.14 -14.81 10.12
N GLU A 196 0.31 -14.18 10.94
CA GLU A 196 -0.89 -14.82 11.50
C GLU A 196 -1.81 -15.37 10.41
N ILE A 197 -2.06 -14.57 9.36
CA ILE A 197 -2.92 -14.97 8.23
C ILE A 197 -2.24 -16.04 7.37
N GLY A 198 -0.91 -16.00 7.21
CA GLY A 198 -0.15 -17.04 6.52
C GLY A 198 -0.30 -18.44 7.13
N GLY A 199 -0.75 -18.52 8.39
CA GLY A 199 -1.18 -19.75 9.03
C GLY A 199 -0.03 -20.61 9.57
N ILE A 200 -0.26 -21.92 9.69
CA ILE A 200 0.62 -22.85 10.41
C ILE A 200 2.04 -22.88 9.83
N ARG A 201 2.18 -22.73 8.51
CA ARG A 201 3.47 -22.76 7.80
C ARG A 201 4.45 -21.71 8.30
N VAL A 202 3.96 -20.51 8.64
CA VAL A 202 4.79 -19.39 9.09
C VAL A 202 4.70 -19.13 10.60
N MET A 203 4.00 -19.98 11.36
CA MET A 203 3.75 -19.78 12.79
C MET A 203 5.05 -19.70 13.62
N GLY A 204 6.09 -20.44 13.22
CA GLY A 204 7.41 -20.34 13.85
C GLY A 204 8.00 -18.92 13.77
N ALA A 205 7.91 -18.29 12.60
CA ALA A 205 8.37 -16.91 12.40
C ALA A 205 7.51 -15.90 13.20
N ALA A 206 6.21 -16.15 13.35
CA ALA A 206 5.34 -15.32 14.19
C ALA A 206 5.74 -15.40 15.67
N ALA A 207 6.01 -16.62 16.17
CA ALA A 207 6.45 -16.84 17.54
C ALA A 207 7.81 -16.17 17.82
N GLU A 208 8.78 -16.31 16.91
CA GLU A 208 10.07 -15.62 16.99
C GLU A 208 9.89 -14.10 17.09
N MET A 209 9.00 -13.53 16.26
CA MET A 209 8.72 -12.09 16.27
C MET A 209 8.15 -11.61 17.62
N ILE A 210 7.22 -12.37 18.21
CA ILE A 210 6.64 -12.04 19.53
C ILE A 210 7.70 -12.11 20.64
N ILE A 211 8.59 -13.10 20.58
CA ILE A 211 9.66 -13.29 21.57
C ILE A 211 10.66 -12.12 21.51
N GLU A 212 11.04 -11.69 20.31
CA GLU A 212 11.93 -10.54 20.13
C GLU A 212 11.31 -9.24 20.63
N PHE A 213 9.99 -9.05 20.43
CA PHE A 213 9.27 -7.88 20.92
C PHE A 213 9.26 -7.79 22.46
N LYS A 214 9.23 -8.93 23.16
CA LYS A 214 9.24 -8.99 24.63
C LYS A 214 10.62 -8.78 25.27
N ARG A 215 11.70 -8.78 24.48
CA ARG A 215 13.07 -8.64 24.98
C ARG A 215 13.53 -7.16 25.01
N ILE A 216 12.78 -6.27 24.37
CA ILE A 216 12.99 -4.81 24.35
C ILE A 216 12.13 -4.19 25.44
#